data_AF-A0A2D8XDG6-F1
#
_entry.id   AF-A0A2D8XDG6-F1
#
_cell.length_a   1.000
_cell.length_b   1.000
_cell.length_c   1.000
_cell.angle_alpha   90.00
_cell.angle_beta   90.00
_cell.angle_gamma   90.00
#
_symmetry.space_group_name_H-M   'P 1'
#
loop_
_entity.id
_entity.type
_entity.pdbx_description
1 polymer ?
#
loop_
_entity_poly.entity_id
_entity_poly.type
_entity_poly.pdbx_seq_one_letter_code
_entity_poly.pdbx_strand_id
1 'polypeptide(L)' 'MKAKRERIADAKKILKMYGYYTDNLWHIDDVKQNHKVDDDTAYEILDSTLNLDWTIETIFDIIDEKAKDIVSED' A
#
# COMPACT_ATOMS: atom_id res chain seq x y z
N MET A 1 21.24 -12.08 0.23
CA MET A 1 20.41 -11.04 -0.43
C MET A 1 19.37 -11.64 -1.40
N LYS A 2 19.75 -12.48 -2.37
CA LYS A 2 18.82 -13.14 -3.32
C LYS A 2 17.65 -13.87 -2.63
N ALA A 3 17.96 -14.75 -1.67
CA ALA A 3 16.95 -15.49 -0.89
C ALA A 3 15.97 -14.62 -0.06
N LYS A 4 16.32 -13.37 0.29
CA LYS A 4 15.37 -12.46 0.97
C LYS A 4 14.38 -11.87 -0.04
N ARG A 5 14.86 -11.46 -1.22
CA ARG A 5 14.01 -10.92 -2.29
C ARG A 5 13.05 -11.96 -2.84
N GLU A 6 13.52 -13.20 -3.01
CA GLU A 6 12.68 -14.34 -3.42
C GLU A 6 11.55 -14.58 -2.41
N ARG A 7 11.86 -14.62 -1.11
CA ARG A 7 10.83 -14.77 -0.06
C ARG A 7 9.80 -13.63 -0.07
N ILE A 8 10.23 -12.38 -0.30
CA ILE A 8 9.29 -11.25 -0.42
C ILE A 8 8.42 -11.40 -1.67
N ALA A 9 9.00 -11.82 -2.80
CA ALA A 9 8.25 -12.05 -4.03
C ALA A 9 7.22 -13.18 -3.87
N ASP A 10 7.58 -14.27 -3.20
CA ASP A 10 6.68 -15.38 -2.90
C ASP A 10 5.55 -14.93 -1.96
N ALA A 11 5.86 -14.16 -0.92
CA ALA A 11 4.85 -13.60 -0.02
C ALA A 11 3.86 -12.68 -0.75
N LYS A 12 4.35 -11.77 -1.61
CA LYS A 12 3.50 -10.93 -2.45
C LYS A 12 2.63 -11.76 -3.39
N LYS A 13 3.19 -12.81 -3.99
CA LYS A 13 2.43 -13.71 -4.87
C LYS A 13 1.29 -14.41 -4.12
N ILE A 14 1.56 -14.92 -2.91
CA ILE A 14 0.54 -15.54 -2.07
C ILE A 14 -0.58 -14.54 -1.77
N LEU A 15 -0.24 -13.35 -1.26
CA LEU A 15 -1.24 -12.32 -0.95
C LEU A 15 -2.06 -11.91 -2.20
N LYS A 16 -1.41 -11.75 -3.35
CA LYS A 16 -2.10 -11.47 -4.63
C LYS A 16 -3.05 -12.59 -5.05
N MET A 17 -2.69 -13.85 -4.82
CA MET A 17 -3.58 -15.00 -5.05
C MET A 17 -4.83 -14.99 -4.15
N TYR A 18 -4.75 -14.37 -2.96
CA TYR A 18 -5.87 -14.19 -2.05
C TYR A 18 -6.66 -12.89 -2.29
N GLY A 19 -6.36 -12.14 -3.36
CA GLY A 19 -7.10 -10.92 -3.74
C GLY A 19 -6.55 -9.62 -3.15
N TYR A 20 -5.43 -9.65 -2.43
CA TYR A 20 -4.77 -8.44 -1.94
C TYR A 20 -3.96 -7.77 -3.05
N TYR A 21 -4.04 -6.43 -3.14
CA TYR A 21 -3.15 -5.68 -4.02
C TYR A 21 -1.78 -5.46 -3.35
N THR A 22 -0.72 -6.01 -3.94
CA THR A 22 0.63 -6.04 -3.32
C THR A 22 1.68 -5.20 -4.04
N ASP A 23 1.26 -4.51 -5.10
CA ASP A 23 2.16 -3.73 -5.95
C ASP A 23 2.31 -2.29 -5.42
N ASN A 24 1.35 -1.81 -4.62
CA ASN A 24 1.44 -0.56 -3.84
C ASN A 24 1.64 -0.85 -2.34
N LEU A 25 2.89 -1.07 -1.93
CA LEU A 25 3.27 -1.21 -0.53
C LEU A 25 4.21 -0.07 -0.16
N TRP A 26 3.75 0.83 0.70
CA TRP A 26 4.58 1.89 1.27
C TRP A 26 5.63 1.31 2.22
N HIS A 27 6.85 1.84 2.14
CA HIS A 27 7.99 1.42 2.94
C HIS A 27 8.41 2.54 3.90
N ILE A 28 9.00 2.19 5.05
CA ILE A 28 9.50 3.18 6.01
C ILE A 28 10.51 4.17 5.39
N ASP A 29 11.24 3.74 4.36
CA ASP A 29 12.17 4.60 3.64
C ASP A 29 11.46 5.76 2.90
N ASP A 30 10.18 5.62 2.55
CA ASP A 30 9.39 6.69 1.93
C ASP A 30 9.16 7.86 2.90
N VAL A 31 9.15 7.59 4.21
CA VAL A 31 9.15 8.62 5.27
C VAL A 31 10.57 9.11 5.53
N LYS A 32 11.51 8.17 5.67
CA LYS A 32 12.89 8.46 6.10
C LYS A 32 13.72 9.19 5.05
N GLN A 33 13.32 9.15 3.78
CA GLN A 33 13.97 9.93 2.71
C GLN A 33 13.90 11.45 2.97
N ASN A 34 12.86 11.93 3.66
CA ASN A 34 12.63 13.34 3.93
C ASN A 34 12.83 13.72 5.40
N HIS A 35 12.83 12.73 6.31
CA HIS A 35 12.84 12.96 7.75
C HIS A 35 13.81 12.02 8.47
N LYS A 36 14.60 12.56 9.41
CA LYS A 36 15.51 11.76 10.22
C LYS A 36 14.77 11.19 11.44
N VAL A 37 14.10 10.07 11.25
CA VAL A 37 13.37 9.31 12.29
C VAL A 37 13.87 7.86 12.35
N ASP A 38 13.56 7.14 13.43
CA ASP A 38 13.83 5.69 13.52
C ASP A 38 12.75 4.86 12.80
N ASP A 39 12.92 3.53 12.77
CA ASP A 39 12.01 2.62 12.06
C ASP A 39 10.62 2.63 12.69
N ASP A 40 10.53 2.64 14.02
CA ASP A 40 9.26 2.58 14.75
C ASP A 40 8.44 3.85 14.51
N THR A 41 9.06 5.03 14.63
CA THR A 41 8.40 6.31 14.33
C THR A 41 7.98 6.39 12.86
N ALA A 42 8.81 5.91 11.93
CA ALA A 42 8.45 5.87 10.51
C ALA A 42 7.23 4.96 10.25
N TYR A 43 7.14 3.82 10.94
CA TYR A 43 5.99 2.93 10.90
C TYR A 43 4.73 3.59 11.47
N GLU A 44 4.81 4.28 12.61
CA GLU A 44 3.67 5.00 13.21
C GLU A 44 3.16 6.12 12.28
N ILE A 45 4.05 6.83 11.59
CA ILE A 45 3.67 7.83 10.59
C ILE A 45 2.93 7.18 9.43
N LEU A 46 3.40 6.04 8.92
CA LEU A 46 2.70 5.31 7.86
C LEU A 46 1.35 4.79 8.34
N ASP A 47 1.29 4.19 9.52
CA ASP A 47 0.06 3.65 10.09
C ASP A 47 -0.99 4.74 10.30
N SER A 48 -0.60 5.85 10.95
CA SER A 48 -1.50 7.01 11.11
C SER A 48 -1.95 7.55 9.76
N THR A 49 -1.05 7.73 8.79
CA THR A 49 -1.40 8.28 7.46
C THR A 49 -2.36 7.38 6.70
N LEU A 50 -2.07 6.08 6.62
CA LEU A 50 -2.83 5.12 5.83
C LEU A 50 -4.18 4.77 6.48
N ASN A 51 -4.33 5.00 7.79
CA ASN A 51 -5.57 4.79 8.53
C ASN A 51 -6.34 6.09 8.84
N LEU A 52 -5.93 7.23 8.29
CA LEU A 52 -6.74 8.46 8.38
C LEU A 52 -8.07 8.27 7.63
N ASP A 53 -9.19 8.59 8.28
CA ASP A 53 -10.54 8.48 7.70
C ASP A 53 -10.62 9.10 6.31
N TRP A 54 -10.13 10.34 6.15
CA TRP A 54 -10.14 11.05 4.87
C TRP A 54 -9.32 10.33 3.78
N THR A 55 -8.21 9.68 4.14
CA THR A 55 -7.37 8.93 3.19
C THR A 55 -8.10 7.66 2.74
N ILE A 56 -8.69 6.93 3.69
CA ILE A 56 -9.49 5.74 3.40
C ILE A 56 -10.68 6.11 2.51
N GLU A 57 -11.48 7.10 2.90
CA GLU A 57 -12.65 7.58 2.15
C GLU A 57 -12.28 7.99 0.72
N THR A 58 -11.22 8.79 0.57
CA THR A 58 -10.74 9.22 -0.76
C THR A 58 -10.33 8.03 -1.62
N ILE A 59 -9.64 7.04 -1.06
CA ILE A 59 -9.26 5.82 -1.79
C ILE A 59 -10.53 5.08 -2.25
N PHE A 60 -11.52 4.92 -1.37
CA PHE A 60 -12.78 4.27 -1.72
C PHE A 60 -13.54 5.00 -2.83
N ASP A 61 -13.65 6.32 -2.73
CA ASP A 61 -14.34 7.14 -3.74
C ASP A 61 -13.65 7.05 -5.10
N ILE A 62 -12.31 7.13 -5.13
CA ILE A 62 -11.55 7.01 -6.39
C ILE A 62 -11.67 5.61 -6.98
N ILE A 63 -11.72 4.55 -6.16
CA ILE A 63 -11.97 3.18 -6.66
C ILE A 63 -13.31 3.11 -7.38
N ASP A 64 -14.37 3.66 -6.80
CA ASP A 64 -15.71 3.66 -7.41
C ASP A 64 -15.75 4.50 -8.69
N GLU A 65 -15.15 5.70 -8.68
CA GLU A 65 -15.01 6.54 -9.87
C GLU A 65 -14.29 5.81 -11.01
N LYS A 66 -13.13 5.20 -10.71
CA LYS A 66 -12.34 4.48 -11.71
C LYS A 66 -13.01 3.20 -12.18
N ALA A 67 -13.81 2.55 -11.34
CA ALA A 67 -14.62 1.41 -11.74
C ALA A 67 -15.66 1.82 -12.78
N LYS A 68 -16.34 2.96 -12.60
CA LYS A 68 -17.31 3.50 -13.59
C LYS A 68 -16.67 3.84 -14.93
N ASP A 69 -15.43 4.32 -14.94
CA ASP A 69 -14.69 4.60 -16.19
C ASP A 69 -14.41 3.32 -17.01
N ILE A 70 -14.27 2.16 -16.34
CA ILE A 70 -13.82 0.91 -16.94
C ILE A 70 -14.98 -0.05 -17.21
N VAL A 71 -15.92 -0.14 -16.28
CA VAL A 71 -17.11 -0.98 -16.39
C VAL A 71 -18.15 -0.16 -17.14
N SER A 72 -18.24 -0.35 -18.46
CA SER A 72 -19.35 0.19 -19.24
C SER A 72 -20.66 -0.27 -18.63
N GLU A 73 -21.57 0.67 -18.38
CA GLU A 73 -22.97 0.35 -18.05
C GLU A 73 -23.55 -0.38 -19.27
N ASP A 74 -23.69 -1.71 -19.17
CA ASP A 74 -24.51 -2.52 -20.08
C ASP A 74 -26.00 -2.23 -19.85
#